data_AF-A0A517NNW8-F1
#
_entry.id   AF-A0A517NNW8-F1
#
_cell.length_a   1.000
_cell.length_b   1.000
_cell.length_c   1.000
_cell.angle_alpha   90.00
_cell.angle_beta   90.00
_cell.angle_gamma   90.00
#
_symmetry.space_group_name_H-M   'P 1'
#
loop_
_entity.id
_entity.type
_entity.pdbx_description
1 polymer ?
#
loop_
_entity_poly.entity_id
_entity_poly.type
_entity_poly.pdbx_seq_one_letter_code
_entity_poly.pdbx_strand_id
1 'polypeptide(L)'
;MNVRQLTTQRSRRDRTGFTLLEVVIGVMLMASLVVGSLTALSRYRSSLAMAARKRQAMVVADDLLNVWVQSSNGLPGASVGEVGGESLFRWQTRVLSQRLICGVQTEVVRLEIYHPQSSNVAPYPLATVDYVRGAASLQRGF
;
A
#
# COMPACT_ATOMS: atom_id res chain seq x y z
N MET A 1 34.10 -16.97 81.25
CA MET A 1 34.97 -16.48 80.15
C MET A 1 34.66 -17.30 78.91
N ASN A 2 33.90 -16.73 77.96
CA ASN A 2 33.60 -17.36 76.67
C ASN A 2 34.00 -16.37 75.57
N VAL A 3 34.99 -16.76 74.77
CA VAL A 3 35.58 -15.91 73.72
C VAL A 3 34.71 -16.02 72.46
N ARG A 4 34.04 -14.91 72.11
CA ARG A 4 33.31 -14.76 70.85
C ARG A 4 34.31 -14.81 69.68
N GLN A 5 34.23 -15.84 68.85
CA GLN A 5 34.89 -15.85 67.56
C GLN A 5 34.06 -15.01 66.57
N LEU A 6 34.52 -13.78 66.32
CA LEU A 6 34.05 -12.96 65.21
C LEU A 6 34.72 -13.50 63.93
N THR A 7 34.02 -14.38 63.22
CA THR A 7 34.41 -14.75 61.85
C THR A 7 34.15 -13.56 60.94
N THR A 8 35.22 -12.82 60.64
CA THR A 8 35.23 -11.80 59.60
C THR A 8 34.98 -12.47 58.25
N GLN A 9 33.72 -12.47 57.82
CA GLN A 9 33.31 -12.86 56.48
C GLN A 9 33.84 -11.83 55.48
N ARG A 10 35.02 -12.10 54.93
CA ARG A 10 35.66 -11.27 53.91
C ARG A 10 34.83 -11.42 52.62
N SER A 11 34.00 -10.42 52.32
CA SER A 11 33.32 -10.30 51.04
C SER A 11 34.39 -10.27 49.94
N ARG A 12 34.52 -11.40 49.23
CA ARG A 12 35.35 -11.52 48.04
C ARG A 12 34.61 -10.73 46.96
N ARG A 13 35.09 -9.51 46.72
CA ARG A 13 34.61 -8.65 45.64
C ARG A 13 35.01 -9.34 44.33
N ASP A 14 34.07 -10.02 43.68
CA ASP A 14 34.26 -10.53 42.34
C ASP A 14 34.49 -9.33 41.42
N ARG A 15 35.77 -9.04 41.17
CA ARG A 15 36.18 -8.21 40.05
C ARG A 15 36.04 -9.10 38.82
N THR A 16 34.82 -9.26 38.35
CA THR A 16 34.50 -9.89 37.07
C THR A 16 35.01 -8.94 36.00
N GLY A 17 36.26 -9.14 35.57
CA GLY A 17 36.73 -8.52 34.34
C GLY A 17 35.81 -8.98 33.21
N PHE A 18 35.32 -8.04 32.40
CA PHE A 18 34.53 -8.36 31.21
C PHE A 18 35.29 -9.41 30.41
N THR A 19 34.67 -10.58 30.21
CA THR A 19 35.29 -11.61 29.41
C THR A 19 35.24 -11.17 27.95
N LEU A 20 36.27 -11.50 27.15
CA LEU A 20 36.28 -11.21 25.71
C LEU A 20 35.01 -11.76 25.04
N LEU A 21 34.54 -12.92 25.51
CA LEU A 21 33.30 -13.55 25.06
C LEU A 21 32.08 -12.63 25.27
N GLU A 22 31.94 -12.00 26.44
CA GLU A 22 30.82 -11.11 26.75
C GLU A 22 30.79 -9.89 25.82
N VAL A 23 31.96 -9.30 25.53
CA VAL A 23 32.07 -8.19 24.58
C VAL A 23 31.67 -8.63 23.17
N VAL A 24 32.14 -9.80 22.72
CA VAL A 24 31.80 -10.33 21.40
C VAL A 24 30.30 -10.58 21.29
N ILE A 25 29.68 -11.16 22.31
CA ILE A 25 28.22 -11.39 22.33
C ILE A 25 27.48 -10.05 22.30
N GLY A 26 27.88 -9.07 23.12
CA GLY A 26 27.27 -7.74 23.13
C GLY A 26 27.36 -7.03 21.77
N VAL A 27 28.51 -7.11 21.10
CA VAL A 27 28.71 -6.56 19.76
C VAL A 27 27.85 -7.29 18.73
N MET A 28 27.77 -8.61 18.79
CA MET A 28 26.91 -9.39 17.89
C MET A 28 25.43 -9.02 18.06
N LEU A 29 24.97 -8.90 19.31
CA LEU A 29 23.58 -8.50 19.60
C LEU A 29 23.28 -7.09 19.10
N MET A 30 24.19 -6.13 19.33
CA MET A 30 24.02 -4.75 18.82
C MET A 30 24.01 -4.70 17.29
N ALA A 31 24.90 -5.45 16.62
CA ALA A 31 24.91 -5.52 15.17
C ALA A 31 23.59 -6.07 14.62
N SER A 32 23.08 -7.17 15.20
CA SER A 32 21.78 -7.74 14.79
C SER A 32 20.62 -6.76 15.00
N LEU A 33 20.59 -6.04 16.12
CA LEU A 33 19.56 -5.04 16.40
C LEU A 33 19.58 -3.90 15.39
N VAL A 34 20.76 -3.38 15.04
CA VAL A 34 20.89 -2.30 14.06
C VAL A 34 20.40 -2.74 12.68
N VAL A 35 20.83 -3.92 12.22
CA VAL A 35 20.39 -4.48 10.93
C VAL A 35 18.89 -4.73 10.90
N GLY A 36 18.33 -5.29 11.97
CA GLY A 36 16.89 -5.52 12.10
C GLY A 36 16.10 -4.20 12.03
N SER A 37 16.57 -3.18 12.75
CA SER A 37 15.94 -1.84 12.78
C SER A 37 15.95 -1.19 11.39
N LEU A 38 17.09 -1.22 10.70
CA LEU A 38 17.23 -0.63 9.37
C LEU A 38 16.35 -1.34 8.33
N THR A 39 16.28 -2.67 8.42
CA THR A 39 15.44 -3.48 7.54
C THR A 39 13.95 -3.18 7.76
N ALA A 40 13.52 -3.08 9.02
CA ALA A 40 12.15 -2.71 9.37
C ALA A 40 11.80 -1.31 8.86
N LEU A 41 12.69 -0.34 9.05
CA LEU A 41 12.49 1.03 8.55
C LEU A 41 12.39 1.09 7.02
N SER A 42 13.25 0.34 6.31
CA SER A 42 13.23 0.26 4.85
C SER A 42 11.88 -0.27 4.34
N ARG A 43 11.39 -1.37 4.94
CA ARG A 43 10.09 -1.94 4.62
C ARG A 43 8.96 -0.95 4.91
N TYR A 44 8.98 -0.32 6.08
CA TYR A 44 7.98 0.68 6.46
C TYR A 44 7.90 1.84 5.47
N ARG A 45 9.06 2.39 5.05
CA ARG A 45 9.13 3.45 4.03
C ARG A 45 8.55 3.01 2.69
N SER A 46 8.87 1.78 2.24
CA SER A 46 8.30 1.26 1.00
C SER A 46 6.77 1.10 1.08
N SER A 47 6.25 0.63 2.21
CA SER A 47 4.80 0.51 2.45
C SER A 47 4.12 1.87 2.47
N LEU A 48 4.73 2.86 3.10
CA LEU A 48 4.20 4.23 3.15
C LEU A 48 4.17 4.88 1.76
N ALA A 49 5.23 4.70 0.97
CA ALA A 49 5.28 5.18 -0.41
C ALA A 49 4.19 4.52 -1.28
N MET A 50 3.97 3.21 -1.12
CA MET A 50 2.90 2.50 -1.83
C MET A 50 1.51 2.99 -1.41
N ALA A 51 1.27 3.18 -0.11
CA ALA A 51 0.01 3.70 0.41
C ALA A 51 -0.28 5.12 -0.09
N ALA A 52 0.74 5.98 -0.14
CA ALA A 52 0.62 7.33 -0.69
C ALA A 52 0.23 7.31 -2.17
N ARG A 53 0.86 6.45 -2.98
CA ARG A 53 0.51 6.28 -4.41
C ARG A 53 -0.92 5.77 -4.60
N LYS A 54 -1.36 4.80 -3.80
CA LYS A 54 -2.74 4.30 -3.83
C LYS A 54 -3.76 5.38 -3.47
N ARG A 55 -3.46 6.18 -2.42
CA ARG A 55 -4.30 7.31 -2.02
C ARG A 55 -4.43 8.33 -3.15
N GLN A 56 -3.31 8.68 -3.79
CA GLN A 56 -3.32 9.61 -4.92
C GLN A 56 -4.13 9.06 -6.11
N ALA A 57 -3.96 7.78 -6.44
CA ALA A 57 -4.74 7.13 -7.49
C ALA A 57 -6.25 7.10 -7.18
N MET A 58 -6.64 6.98 -5.91
CA MET A 58 -8.05 7.06 -5.52
C MET A 58 -8.62 8.46 -5.71
N VAL A 59 -7.89 9.50 -5.29
CA VAL A 59 -8.30 10.91 -5.52
C VAL A 59 -8.50 11.17 -7.01
N VAL A 60 -7.58 10.68 -7.85
CA VAL A 60 -7.71 10.78 -9.31
C VAL A 60 -8.94 10.04 -9.84
N ALA A 61 -9.26 8.86 -9.30
CA ALA A 61 -10.46 8.12 -9.68
C ALA A 61 -11.75 8.89 -9.31
N ASP A 62 -11.78 9.49 -8.11
CA ASP A 62 -12.91 10.30 -7.64
C ASP A 62 -13.09 11.55 -8.52
N ASP A 63 -12.00 12.22 -8.87
CA ASP A 63 -12.02 13.39 -9.77
C ASP A 63 -12.54 13.01 -11.18
N LEU A 64 -12.07 11.89 -11.75
CA LEU A 64 -12.57 11.39 -13.03
C LEU A 64 -14.06 11.08 -12.99
N LEU A 65 -14.52 10.40 -11.93
CA LEU A 65 -15.93 10.08 -11.76
C LEU A 65 -16.77 11.36 -11.65
N ASN A 66 -16.31 12.35 -10.89
CA ASN A 66 -16.99 13.64 -10.78
C ASN A 66 -17.09 14.35 -12.14
N VAL A 67 -16.02 14.34 -12.93
CA VAL A 67 -16.02 14.92 -14.28
C VAL A 67 -17.00 14.18 -15.20
N TRP A 68 -17.01 12.85 -15.20
CA TRP A 68 -17.90 12.07 -16.06
C TRP A 68 -19.37 12.21 -15.69
N VAL A 69 -19.69 12.26 -14.40
CA VAL A 69 -21.06 12.49 -13.91
C VAL A 69 -21.59 13.87 -14.34
N GLN A 70 -20.71 14.89 -14.41
CA GLN A 70 -21.09 16.22 -14.89
C GLN A 70 -21.10 16.34 -16.42
N SER A 71 -20.43 15.43 -17.12
CA SER A 71 -20.35 15.45 -18.58
C SER A 71 -21.65 14.98 -19.24
N SER A 72 -22.04 15.62 -20.35
CA SER A 72 -23.21 15.21 -21.14
C SER A 72 -23.05 13.82 -21.78
N ASN A 73 -21.81 13.32 -21.90
CA ASN A 73 -21.51 12.00 -22.46
C ASN A 73 -21.76 10.88 -21.44
N GLY A 74 -21.95 11.22 -20.16
CA GLY A 74 -22.16 10.28 -19.07
C GLY A 74 -20.93 9.42 -18.74
N LEU A 75 -21.16 8.34 -17.99
CA LEU A 75 -20.10 7.42 -17.57
C LEU A 75 -19.60 6.58 -18.75
N PRO A 76 -18.28 6.46 -18.97
CA PRO A 76 -17.72 5.66 -20.05
C PRO A 76 -18.02 4.16 -19.89
N GLY A 77 -18.09 3.44 -21.02
CA GLY A 77 -18.19 1.98 -21.07
C GLY A 77 -16.80 1.32 -21.00
N ALA A 78 -16.41 0.58 -22.03
CA ALA A 78 -15.03 0.11 -22.19
C ALA A 78 -14.20 1.18 -22.92
N SER A 79 -13.27 1.82 -22.21
CA SER A 79 -12.43 2.88 -22.75
C SER A 79 -11.09 3.00 -22.00
N VAL A 80 -10.11 3.65 -22.62
CA VAL A 80 -8.79 3.93 -22.04
C VAL A 80 -8.48 5.39 -22.28
N GLY A 81 -7.82 6.04 -21.34
CA GLY A 81 -7.33 7.39 -21.53
C GLY A 81 -6.23 7.77 -20.55
N GLU A 82 -5.72 8.97 -20.76
CA GLU A 82 -4.80 9.60 -19.83
C GLU A 82 -5.57 10.54 -18.92
N VAL A 83 -5.10 10.69 -17.69
CA VAL A 83 -5.67 11.67 -16.75
C VAL A 83 -5.09 13.02 -17.11
N GLY A 84 -5.94 13.97 -17.52
CA GLY A 84 -5.49 15.31 -17.89
C GLY A 84 -4.75 16.03 -16.74
N GLY A 85 -3.71 16.80 -17.07
CA GLY A 85 -2.94 17.60 -16.12
C GLY A 85 -1.47 17.14 -15.98
N GLU A 86 -0.87 17.42 -14.82
CA GLU A 86 0.52 17.03 -14.47
C GLU A 86 0.63 15.58 -13.97
N SER A 87 -0.51 14.91 -13.81
CA SER A 87 -0.57 13.57 -13.25
C SER A 87 -0.20 12.55 -14.34
N LEU A 88 0.86 11.79 -14.12
CA LEU A 88 1.29 10.74 -15.04
C LEU A 88 0.30 9.55 -15.10
N PHE A 89 -0.87 9.60 -14.45
CA PHE A 89 -1.76 8.44 -14.37
C PHE A 89 -2.48 8.15 -15.70
N ARG A 90 -2.71 6.86 -15.94
CA ARG A 90 -3.58 6.37 -17.02
C ARG A 90 -4.78 5.68 -16.41
N TRP A 91 -5.92 5.80 -17.07
CA TRP A 91 -7.15 5.13 -16.65
C TRP A 91 -7.60 4.16 -17.72
N GLN A 92 -8.21 3.07 -17.28
CA GLN A 92 -8.87 2.09 -18.14
C GLN A 92 -10.19 1.72 -17.51
N THR A 93 -11.20 1.53 -18.35
CA THR A 93 -12.52 1.06 -17.96
C THR A 93 -12.81 -0.26 -18.68
N ARG A 94 -13.33 -1.24 -17.95
CA ARG A 94 -13.68 -2.57 -18.47
C ARG A 94 -15.07 -2.96 -18.01
N VAL A 95 -15.91 -3.41 -18.93
CA VAL A 95 -17.23 -3.95 -18.60
C VAL A 95 -17.05 -5.32 -17.96
N LEU A 96 -17.51 -5.49 -16.73
CA LEU A 96 -17.45 -6.76 -15.99
C LEU A 96 -18.70 -7.61 -16.25
N SER A 97 -19.86 -6.98 -16.35
CA SER A 97 -21.14 -7.68 -16.48
C SER A 97 -22.19 -6.77 -17.09
N GLN A 98 -23.09 -7.34 -17.89
CA GLN A 98 -24.28 -6.68 -18.38
C GLN A 98 -25.50 -7.40 -17.79
N ARG A 99 -26.45 -6.65 -17.24
CA ARG A 99 -27.64 -7.19 -16.58
C ARG A 99 -28.87 -6.34 -16.89
N LEU A 100 -30.04 -6.97 -16.94
CA LEU A 100 -31.30 -6.26 -17.02
C LEU A 100 -31.82 -6.03 -15.59
N ILE A 101 -31.98 -4.77 -15.18
CA ILE A 101 -32.54 -4.42 -13.86
C ILE A 101 -33.80 -3.61 -14.13
N CYS A 102 -34.96 -4.12 -13.72
CA CYS A 102 -36.26 -3.46 -13.91
C CYS A 102 -36.54 -3.06 -15.38
N GLY A 103 -36.13 -3.89 -16.34
CA GLY A 103 -36.30 -3.61 -17.77
C GLY A 103 -35.27 -2.66 -18.37
N VAL A 104 -34.37 -2.09 -17.57
CA VAL A 104 -33.26 -1.25 -18.04
C VAL A 104 -32.01 -2.10 -18.21
N GLN A 105 -31.37 -2.02 -19.37
CA GLN A 105 -30.08 -2.66 -19.58
C GLN A 105 -29.01 -1.87 -18.82
N THR A 106 -28.30 -2.55 -17.93
CA THR A 106 -27.28 -1.97 -17.04
C THR A 106 -25.94 -2.67 -17.25
N GLU A 107 -24.86 -1.92 -17.12
CA GLU A 107 -23.50 -2.42 -17.22
C GLU A 107 -22.78 -2.12 -15.91
N VAL A 108 -22.13 -3.14 -15.35
CA VAL A 108 -21.17 -2.98 -14.26
C VAL A 108 -19.82 -2.78 -14.91
N VAL A 109 -19.22 -1.62 -14.69
CA VAL A 109 -17.95 -1.22 -15.28
C VAL A 109 -16.93 -1.00 -14.18
N ARG A 110 -15.73 -1.51 -14.40
CA ARG A 110 -14.57 -1.34 -13.54
C ARG A 110 -13.66 -0.26 -14.09
N LEU A 111 -13.43 0.79 -13.31
CA LEU A 111 -12.38 1.76 -13.50
C LEU A 111 -11.09 1.28 -12.84
N GLU A 112 -10.00 1.28 -13.59
CA GLU A 112 -8.66 0.90 -13.16
C GLU A 112 -7.72 2.09 -13.39
N ILE A 113 -6.98 2.49 -12.36
CA ILE A 113 -5.97 3.56 -12.45
C ILE A 113 -4.57 2.96 -12.40
N TYR A 114 -3.75 3.30 -13.38
CA TYR A 114 -2.39 2.82 -13.55
C TYR A 114 -1.38 3.95 -13.46
N HIS A 115 -0.17 3.63 -13.00
CA HIS A 115 0.97 4.52 -13.07
C HIS A 115 1.94 4.03 -14.17
N PRO A 116 2.42 4.91 -15.07
CA PRO A 116 3.18 4.52 -16.27
C PRO A 116 4.58 3.98 -15.96
N GLN A 117 5.11 4.22 -14.75
CA GLN A 117 6.37 3.66 -14.30
C GLN A 117 6.26 2.19 -13.88
N SER A 118 5.05 1.61 -13.90
CA SER A 118 4.85 0.17 -13.81
C SER A 118 5.18 -0.48 -15.15
N SER A 119 6.47 -0.55 -15.52
CA SER A 119 6.97 -1.28 -16.69
C SER A 119 6.88 -2.81 -16.55
N ASN A 120 6.10 -3.30 -15.60
CA ASN A 120 5.95 -4.72 -15.35
C ASN A 120 5.05 -5.36 -16.41
N VAL A 121 5.36 -6.60 -16.79
CA VAL A 121 4.75 -7.37 -17.90
C VAL A 121 3.21 -7.54 -17.75
N ALA A 122 2.67 -7.24 -16.58
CA ALA A 122 1.25 -6.91 -16.38
C ALA A 122 1.15 -5.75 -15.37
N PRO A 123 0.67 -4.55 -15.76
CA PRO A 123 0.54 -3.44 -14.84
C PRO A 123 -0.53 -3.76 -13.78
N TYR A 124 -0.17 -3.63 -12.50
CA TYR A 124 -1.11 -3.78 -11.39
C TYR A 124 -1.86 -2.46 -11.16
N PRO A 125 -3.20 -2.45 -11.11
CA PRO A 125 -3.95 -1.22 -10.88
C PRO A 125 -3.70 -0.69 -9.46
N LEU A 126 -3.40 0.60 -9.34
CA LEU A 126 -3.20 1.24 -8.04
C LEU A 126 -4.52 1.51 -7.32
N ALA A 127 -5.56 1.82 -8.10
CA ALA A 127 -6.93 1.98 -7.62
C ALA A 127 -7.88 1.27 -8.58
N THR A 128 -8.96 0.73 -8.00
CA THR A 128 -10.02 0.04 -8.73
C THR A 128 -11.35 0.49 -8.15
N VAL A 129 -12.25 0.97 -9.00
CA VAL A 129 -13.59 1.43 -8.60
C VAL A 129 -14.61 0.80 -9.55
N ASP A 130 -15.63 0.16 -8.99
CA ASP A 130 -16.72 -0.43 -9.76
C ASP A 130 -17.93 0.50 -9.71
N TYR A 131 -18.50 0.83 -10.88
CA TYR A 131 -19.70 1.65 -11.00
C TYR A 131 -20.71 1.00 -11.95
N VAL A 132 -21.97 1.42 -11.81
CA VAL A 132 -23.08 0.95 -12.66
C VAL A 132 -23.50 2.08 -13.57
N ARG A 133 -23.71 1.76 -14.85
CA ARG A 133 -24.31 2.68 -15.82
C ARG A 133 -25.45 2.02 -16.56
N GLY A 134 -26.37 2.82 -17.10
CA GLY A 134 -27.29 2.34 -18.11
C GLY A 134 -26.52 2.03 -19.40
N ALA A 135 -26.71 0.86 -19.98
CA ALA A 135 -26.28 0.63 -21.35
C ALA A 135 -27.07 1.61 -22.21
N ALA A 136 -26.36 2.50 -22.91
CA ALA A 136 -27.01 3.32 -23.92
C ALA A 136 -27.61 2.36 -24.94
N SER A 137 -28.91 2.12 -24.83
CA SER A 137 -29.68 1.41 -25.84
C SER A 137 -29.35 2.10 -27.16
N LEU A 138 -28.83 1.34 -28.12
CA LEU A 138 -28.77 1.72 -29.51
C LEU A 138 -30.13 2.29 -29.91
N GLN A 139 -30.32 3.61 -29.81
CA GLN A 139 -31.19 4.37 -30.68
C GLN A 139 -30.53 4.37 -32.06
N ARG A 140 -30.40 3.18 -32.67
CA ARG A 140 -30.43 3.06 -34.12
C ARG A 140 -31.86 2.70 -34.43
N GLY A 141 -32.67 3.74 -34.62
CA GLY A 141 -33.99 3.62 -35.21
C GLY A 141 -33.89 2.92 -36.57
N PHE A 142 -34.84 2.01 -36.74
CA PHE A 142 -35.59 1.68 -37.95
C PHE A 142 -35.39 2.62 -39.15
#